data_AF-A0AAP4CY66-F1
#
_entry.id   AF-A0AAP4CY66-F1
#
_cell.length_a   1.000
_cell.length_b   1.000
_cell.length_c   1.000
_cell.angle_alpha   90.00
_cell.angle_beta   90.00
_cell.angle_gamma   90.00
#
_symmetry.space_group_name_H-M   'P 1'
#
loop_
_entity.id
_entity.type
_entity.pdbx_description
1 polymer ?
#
loop_
_entity_poly.entity_id
_entity_poly.type
_entity_poly.pdbx_seq_one_letter_code
_entity_poly.pdbx_strand_id
1 'polypeptide(L)'
;MGSIADLLGYTLNAEGEKSDISPETGGAINEAGEASSPKTEHAREVTMDAILEFVDLAPEDARGDLTLKKDLDIDTLVRYAIVARIEHELKLSIRDTEVDAWETLDDVLSGVAGHV
;
A
#
# COMPACT_ATOMS: atom_id res chain seq x y z
N MET A 1 -12.26 -10.32 31.29
CA MET A 1 -11.38 -9.35 30.62
C MET A 1 -12.21 -8.71 29.51
N GLY A 2 -12.72 -7.49 29.72
CA GLY A 2 -13.60 -6.79 28.77
C GLY A 2 -12.82 -6.13 27.62
N SER A 3 -13.51 -5.77 26.54
CA SER A 3 -12.92 -5.13 25.36
C SER A 3 -12.62 -3.64 25.63
N ILE A 4 -11.65 -3.06 24.92
CA ILE A 4 -11.30 -1.62 25.01
C ILE A 4 -12.53 -0.72 24.78
N ALA A 5 -13.51 -1.19 24.00
CA ALA A 5 -14.77 -0.49 23.76
C ALA A 5 -15.61 -0.25 25.03
N ASP A 6 -15.61 -1.22 25.98
CA ASP A 6 -16.33 -1.08 27.25
C ASP A 6 -15.67 -0.04 28.18
N LEU A 7 -14.34 0.13 28.07
CA LEU A 7 -13.58 1.09 28.89
C LEU A 7 -13.79 2.54 28.45
N LEU A 8 -14.12 2.75 27.17
CA LEU A 8 -14.28 4.07 26.55
C LEU A 8 -15.76 4.47 26.38
N GLY A 9 -16.70 3.65 26.85
CA GLY A 9 -18.13 3.96 26.83
C GLY A 9 -18.76 3.93 25.43
N TYR A 10 -18.13 3.26 24.46
CA TYR A 10 -18.73 3.05 23.14
C TYR A 10 -19.74 1.92 23.22
N THR A 11 -21.02 2.26 23.41
CA THR A 11 -22.12 1.31 23.21
C THR A 11 -22.23 1.03 21.73
N LEU A 12 -21.80 -0.16 21.33
CA LEU A 12 -22.04 -0.70 20.00
C LEU A 12 -23.55 -0.98 19.87
N ASN A 13 -24.35 0.02 19.49
CA ASN A 13 -25.74 -0.22 19.13
C ASN A 13 -25.76 -0.98 17.80
N ALA A 14 -25.86 -2.31 17.89
CA ALA A 14 -26.30 -3.17 16.81
C ALA A 14 -27.81 -2.99 16.59
N GLU A 15 -28.18 -2.84 15.32
CA GLU A 15 -29.51 -2.90 14.72
C GLU A 15 -30.60 -1.88 15.14
N GLY A 16 -30.81 -0.88 14.27
CA GLY A 16 -31.91 -0.98 13.29
C GLY A 16 -33.01 0.08 13.38
N GLU A 17 -32.99 1.09 12.49
CA GLU A 17 -34.15 1.95 12.22
C GLU A 17 -34.21 2.37 10.74
N LYS A 18 -35.21 1.84 10.02
CA LYS A 18 -35.66 2.37 8.73
C LYS A 18 -36.13 3.81 8.94
N SER A 19 -35.60 4.75 8.18
CA SER A 19 -36.26 6.03 7.92
C SER A 19 -36.08 6.39 6.45
N ASP A 20 -37.19 6.25 5.74
CA ASP A 20 -37.43 6.75 4.39
C ASP A 20 -37.46 8.28 4.46
N ILE A 21 -36.33 8.94 4.17
CA ILE A 21 -36.30 10.35 3.77
C ILE A 21 -35.13 10.56 2.79
N SER A 22 -35.48 10.84 1.54
CA SER A 22 -34.69 11.65 0.61
C SER A 22 -35.61 12.78 0.14
N PRO A 23 -35.11 13.95 -0.34
CA PRO A 23 -33.71 14.33 -0.57
C PRO A 23 -33.37 15.76 -0.05
N GLU A 24 -32.18 15.97 0.53
CA GLU A 24 -31.57 17.32 0.51
C GLU A 24 -30.04 17.28 0.66
N THR A 25 -29.41 17.61 -0.45
CA THR A 25 -28.11 18.25 -0.64
C THR A 25 -27.29 18.56 0.62
N GLY A 26 -26.33 17.69 0.91
CA GLY A 26 -25.35 17.87 1.98
C GLY A 26 -23.99 17.29 1.62
N GLY A 27 -23.31 17.91 0.64
CA GLY A 27 -21.86 17.87 0.47
C GLY A 27 -21.16 16.52 0.62
N ALA A 28 -21.36 15.60 -0.33
CA ALA A 28 -20.34 14.61 -0.60
C ALA A 28 -19.14 15.34 -1.22
N ILE A 29 -18.17 15.69 -0.38
CA ILE A 29 -16.82 15.95 -0.85
C ILE A 29 -16.39 14.69 -1.62
N ASN A 30 -16.28 14.86 -2.92
CA ASN A 30 -15.65 13.89 -3.79
C ASN A 30 -14.16 13.97 -3.47
N GLU A 31 -13.71 13.22 -2.48
CA GLU A 31 -12.34 12.72 -2.50
C GLU A 31 -12.44 11.31 -3.06
N ALA A 32 -12.30 11.23 -4.38
CA ALA A 32 -11.91 10.03 -5.08
C ALA A 32 -10.50 9.63 -4.62
N GLY A 33 -10.37 9.21 -3.36
CA GLY A 33 -9.32 8.31 -2.94
C GLY A 33 -9.90 6.92 -3.15
N GLU A 34 -9.41 6.19 -4.16
CA GLU A 34 -9.59 4.75 -4.20
C GLU A 34 -9.27 4.22 -2.80
N ALA A 35 -10.28 3.73 -2.09
CA ALA A 35 -10.08 3.05 -0.82
C ALA A 35 -9.26 1.80 -1.16
N SER A 36 -7.94 1.92 -1.03
CA SER A 36 -6.99 0.84 -1.29
C SER A 36 -7.48 -0.39 -0.52
N SER A 37 -7.64 -1.51 -1.21
CA SER A 37 -8.08 -2.75 -0.58
C SER A 37 -7.08 -3.15 0.52
N PRO A 38 -7.50 -3.86 1.57
CA PRO A 38 -6.57 -4.31 2.61
C PRO A 38 -5.39 -5.14 2.06
N LYS A 39 -5.60 -5.81 0.92
CA LYS A 39 -4.56 -6.55 0.21
C LYS A 39 -3.55 -5.64 -0.50
N THR A 40 -3.98 -4.54 -1.11
CA THR A 40 -3.08 -3.58 -1.78
C THR A 40 -2.29 -2.77 -0.75
N GLU A 41 -2.87 -2.47 0.41
CA GLU A 41 -2.13 -1.84 1.51
C GLU A 41 -1.06 -2.78 2.08
N HIS A 42 -1.40 -4.05 2.31
CA HIS A 42 -0.42 -5.05 2.76
C HIS A 42 0.72 -5.26 1.73
N ALA A 43 0.39 -5.27 0.44
CA ALA A 43 1.38 -5.38 -0.63
C ALA A 43 2.32 -4.17 -0.65
N ARG A 44 1.78 -2.96 -0.45
CA ARG A 44 2.58 -1.74 -0.31
C ARG A 44 3.51 -1.82 0.88
N GLU A 45 3.03 -2.26 2.04
CA GLU A 45 3.84 -2.42 3.26
C GLU A 45 5.01 -3.38 3.03
N VAL A 46 4.74 -4.59 2.49
CA VAL A 46 5.77 -5.58 2.17
C VAL A 46 6.77 -5.05 1.16
N THR A 47 6.30 -4.36 0.12
CA THR A 47 7.17 -3.77 -0.89
C THR A 47 8.08 -2.71 -0.29
N MET A 48 7.52 -1.86 0.57
CA MET A 48 8.29 -0.79 1.21
C MET A 48 9.34 -1.34 2.18
N ASP A 49 8.96 -2.33 2.99
CA ASP A 49 9.89 -3.01 3.92
C ASP A 49 11.02 -3.74 3.16
N ALA A 50 10.68 -4.36 2.02
CA ALA A 50 11.66 -4.99 1.15
C ALA A 50 12.65 -3.98 0.56
N ILE A 51 12.22 -2.78 0.21
CA ILE A 51 13.11 -1.74 -0.36
C ILE A 51 14.00 -1.14 0.73
N LEU A 52 13.44 -0.79 1.89
CA LEU A 52 14.18 -0.17 2.98
C LEU A 52 15.26 -1.05 3.61
N GLU A 53 15.19 -2.38 3.42
CA GLU A 53 16.27 -3.28 3.83
C GLU A 53 17.58 -3.05 3.04
N PHE A 54 17.48 -2.60 1.78
CA PHE A 54 18.63 -2.45 0.89
C PHE A 54 19.06 -1.00 0.69
N VAL A 55 18.23 -0.03 1.09
CA VAL A 55 18.51 1.40 0.90
C VAL A 55 18.57 2.09 2.27
N ASP A 56 19.61 2.88 2.50
CA ASP A 56 19.73 3.72 3.70
C ASP A 56 18.86 4.98 3.54
N LEU A 57 17.54 4.78 3.59
CA LEU A 57 16.52 5.80 3.43
C LEU A 57 15.53 5.75 4.60
N ALA A 58 15.17 6.90 5.15
CA ALA A 58 14.10 6.95 6.13
C ALA A 58 12.73 6.74 5.43
N PRO A 59 11.77 6.03 6.04
CA PRO A 59 10.44 5.84 5.44
C PRO A 59 9.75 7.16 5.09
N GLU A 60 9.97 8.21 5.90
CA GLU A 60 9.44 9.55 5.66
C GLU A 60 10.04 10.26 4.44
N ASP A 61 11.17 9.78 3.90
CA ASP A 61 11.86 10.36 2.75
C ASP A 61 11.62 9.57 1.45
N ALA A 62 10.94 8.43 1.55
CA ALA A 62 10.58 7.60 0.40
C ALA A 62 9.49 8.26 -0.46
N ARG A 63 9.92 9.01 -1.47
CA ARG A 63 9.04 9.61 -2.47
C ARG A 63 8.96 8.73 -3.71
N GLY A 64 7.77 8.63 -4.30
CA GLY A 64 7.52 7.77 -5.45
C GLY A 64 8.36 8.12 -6.68
N ASP A 65 8.75 9.38 -6.84
CA ASP A 65 9.56 9.88 -7.96
C ASP A 65 11.07 9.62 -7.82
N LEU A 66 11.52 9.03 -6.69
CA LEU A 66 12.92 8.65 -6.52
C LEU A 66 13.30 7.56 -7.53
N THR A 67 14.37 7.81 -8.27
CA THR A 67 14.86 6.87 -9.27
C THR A 67 15.61 5.71 -8.61
N LEU A 68 15.34 4.48 -9.06
CA LEU A 68 15.96 3.28 -8.50
C LEU A 68 17.48 3.36 -8.58
N LYS A 69 18.02 3.76 -9.73
CA LYS A 69 19.47 3.71 -9.99
C LYS A 69 20.25 4.91 -9.44
N LYS A 70 19.70 6.12 -9.54
CA LYS A 70 20.47 7.34 -9.24
C LYS A 70 20.22 7.85 -7.83
N ASP A 71 18.97 7.81 -7.37
CA ASP A 71 18.62 8.35 -6.06
C ASP A 71 18.72 7.28 -4.96
N LEU A 72 18.35 6.03 -5.27
CA LEU A 72 18.37 4.90 -4.32
C LEU A 72 19.59 3.98 -4.45
N ASP A 73 20.44 4.20 -5.46
CA ASP A 73 21.61 3.35 -5.79
C ASP A 73 21.29 1.85 -5.92
N ILE A 74 20.06 1.52 -6.34
CA ILE A 74 19.61 0.15 -6.59
C ILE A 74 20.10 -0.28 -7.98
N ASP A 75 21.16 -1.08 -8.00
CA ASP A 75 21.62 -1.76 -9.21
C ASP A 75 20.69 -2.94 -9.58
N THR A 76 20.96 -3.55 -10.75
CA THR A 76 20.15 -4.67 -11.25
C THR A 76 20.10 -5.85 -10.28
N LEU A 77 21.21 -6.24 -9.66
CA LEU A 77 21.24 -7.35 -8.72
C LEU A 77 20.41 -7.05 -7.48
N VAL A 78 20.55 -5.85 -6.91
CA VAL A 78 19.77 -5.40 -5.74
C VAL A 78 18.28 -5.36 -6.09
N ARG A 79 17.92 -4.85 -7.27
CA ARG A 79 16.53 -4.83 -7.76
C ARG A 79 15.92 -6.23 -7.77
N TYR A 80 16.59 -7.21 -8.37
CA TYR A 80 16.08 -8.58 -8.42
C TYR A 80 16.07 -9.24 -7.04
N ALA A 81 16.96 -8.87 -6.12
CA ALA A 81 16.90 -9.34 -4.73
C ALA A 81 15.65 -8.83 -4.00
N ILE A 82 15.33 -7.54 -4.15
CA ILE A 82 14.10 -6.93 -3.63
C ILE A 82 12.87 -7.63 -4.21
N VAL A 83 12.80 -7.81 -5.54
CA VAL A 83 11.67 -8.50 -6.19
C VAL A 83 11.52 -9.93 -5.70
N ALA A 84 12.60 -10.70 -5.60
CA ALA A 84 12.53 -12.07 -5.13
C ALA A 84 11.98 -12.18 -3.70
N ARG A 85 12.31 -11.22 -2.83
CA ARG A 85 11.74 -11.12 -1.47
C ARG A 85 10.23 -10.85 -1.53
N ILE A 86 9.81 -9.87 -2.32
CA ILE A 86 8.39 -9.50 -2.50
C ILE A 86 7.58 -10.67 -3.06
N GLU A 87 8.06 -11.34 -4.12
CA GLU A 87 7.42 -12.52 -4.71
C GLU A 87 7.28 -13.64 -3.69
N HIS A 88 8.32 -13.86 -2.88
CA HIS A 88 8.29 -14.88 -1.85
C HIS A 88 7.29 -14.57 -0.73
N GLU A 89 7.20 -13.33 -0.27
CA GLU A 89 6.28 -12.93 0.81
C GLU A 89 4.82 -12.88 0.32
N LEU A 90 4.56 -12.27 -0.83
CA LEU A 90 3.21 -12.08 -1.37
C LEU A 90 2.71 -13.27 -2.21
N LYS A 91 3.56 -14.27 -2.46
CA LYS A 91 3.27 -15.45 -3.32
C LYS A 91 2.86 -15.03 -4.74
N LEU A 92 3.60 -14.06 -5.29
CA LEU A 92 3.41 -13.51 -6.63
C LEU A 92 4.48 -14.02 -7.59
N SER A 93 4.26 -13.79 -8.89
CA SER A 93 5.29 -13.95 -9.91
C SER A 93 5.22 -12.77 -10.87
N ILE A 94 6.29 -12.00 -10.92
CA ILE A 94 6.45 -10.80 -11.73
C ILE A 94 7.42 -11.13 -12.86
N ARG A 95 7.11 -10.71 -14.09
CA ARG A 95 7.97 -11.01 -15.23
C ARG A 95 9.20 -10.12 -15.22
N ASP A 96 10.36 -10.67 -15.55
CA ASP A 96 11.63 -9.92 -15.69
C ASP A 96 11.49 -8.68 -16.58
N THR A 97 10.75 -8.78 -17.69
CA THR A 97 10.51 -7.64 -18.61
C THR A 97 9.79 -6.47 -17.96
N GLU A 98 9.00 -6.74 -16.92
CA GLU A 98 8.28 -5.73 -16.15
C GLU A 98 9.21 -5.09 -15.11
N VAL A 99 9.98 -5.92 -14.39
CA VAL A 99 10.99 -5.49 -13.40
C VAL A 99 12.08 -4.62 -14.05
N ASP A 100 12.50 -4.97 -15.26
CA ASP A 100 13.48 -4.22 -16.04
C ASP A 100 12.94 -2.86 -16.52
N ALA A 101 11.61 -2.71 -16.64
CA ALA A 101 10.96 -1.48 -17.08
C ALA A 101 10.77 -0.46 -15.94
N TRP A 102 10.93 -0.86 -14.68
CA TRP A 102 10.79 0.04 -13.54
C TRP A 102 11.98 1.01 -13.44
N GLU A 103 11.68 2.29 -13.32
CA GLU A 103 12.67 3.38 -13.22
C GLU A 103 12.61 4.09 -11.87
N THR A 104 11.43 4.12 -11.24
CA THR A 104 11.14 4.88 -10.02
C THR A 104 10.58 3.98 -8.90
N LEU A 105 10.58 4.50 -7.68
CA LEU A 105 9.96 3.84 -6.52
C LEU A 105 8.45 3.60 -6.76
N ASP A 106 7.76 4.54 -7.38
CA ASP A 106 6.33 4.41 -7.70
C ASP A 106 6.08 3.28 -8.70
N ASP A 107 6.95 3.09 -9.70
CA ASP A 107 6.82 1.98 -10.66
C ASP A 107 6.83 0.62 -9.95
N VAL A 108 7.68 0.46 -8.93
CA VAL A 108 7.73 -0.77 -8.12
C VAL A 108 6.45 -0.93 -7.30
N LEU A 109 6.02 0.13 -6.60
CA LEU A 109 4.82 0.08 -5.75
C LEU A 109 3.55 -0.19 -6.57
N SER A 110 3.39 0.53 -7.68
CA SER A 110 2.26 0.39 -8.61
C SER A 110 2.32 -0.94 -9.37
N GLY A 111 3.52 -1.38 -9.75
CA GLY A 111 3.73 -2.69 -10.39
C GLY A 111 3.30 -3.84 -9.49
N VAL A 112 3.77 -3.87 -8.25
CA VAL A 112 3.39 -4.90 -7.27
C VAL A 112 1.90 -4.82 -6.92
N ALA A 113 1.35 -3.62 -6.74
CA ALA A 113 -0.07 -3.42 -6.47
C ALA A 113 -0.96 -3.97 -7.61
N GLY A 114 -0.48 -3.96 -8.86
CA GLY A 114 -1.17 -4.55 -10.00
C GLY A 114 -1.26 -6.08 -10.00
N HIS A 115 -0.46 -6.77 -9.17
CA HIS A 115 -0.43 -8.24 -9.07
C HIS A 115 -1.23 -8.82 -7.90
N VAL A 116 -1.75 -7.96 -7.00
CA VAL A 116 -2.48 -8.40 -5.81
C VAL A 116 -4.00 -8.29 -5.96
#